data_AF-A0A942Q9N4-F1
#
_entry.id   AF-A0A942Q9N4-F1
#
_cell.length_a   1.000
_cell.length_b   1.000
_cell.length_c   1.000
_cell.angle_alpha   90.00
_cell.angle_beta   90.00
_cell.angle_gamma   90.00
#
_symmetry.space_group_name_H-M   'P 1'
#
loop_
_entity.id
_entity.type
_entity.pdbx_description
1 polymer ?
#
loop_
_entity_poly.entity_id
_entity_poly.type
_entity_poly.pdbx_seq_one_letter_code
_entity_poly.pdbx_strand_id
1 'polypeptide(L)' 'MIRQVLDSSWTLVALDGVPDAWRGRDLPATVPGCVHTDLLAAGLIPDPYLERNELELLPSEARTIVDRRCRLAL' A
#
# COMPACT_ATOMS: atom_id res chain seq x y z
N MET A 1 -4.98 -2.55 -32.32
CA MET A 1 -4.49 -2.85 -30.96
C MET A 1 -4.56 -1.54 -30.18
N ILE A 2 -5.43 -1.44 -29.17
CA ILE A 2 -5.57 -0.20 -28.37
C ILE A 2 -4.70 -0.33 -27.13
N ARG A 3 -3.96 0.74 -26.79
CA ARG A 3 -3.16 0.86 -25.58
C ARG A 3 -3.73 1.99 -24.73
N GLN A 4 -4.02 1.71 -23.47
CA GLN A 4 -4.49 2.67 -22.49
C GLN A 4 -3.55 2.67 -21.29
N VAL A 5 -3.29 3.85 -20.72
CA VAL A 5 -2.54 4.01 -19.47
C VAL A 5 -3.51 3.95 -18.30
N LEU A 6 -3.16 3.18 -17.27
CA LEU A 6 -3.95 2.99 -16.05
C LEU A 6 -3.13 3.41 -14.83
N ASP A 7 -2.93 4.71 -14.66
CA ASP A 7 -2.11 5.34 -13.62
C ASP A 7 -2.94 6.01 -12.49
N SER A 8 -4.27 5.95 -12.60
CA SER A 8 -5.19 6.63 -11.68
C SER A 8 -6.24 5.67 -11.11
N SER A 9 -6.89 6.11 -10.03
CA SER A 9 -8.01 5.39 -9.39
C SER A 9 -7.67 3.99 -8.85
N TRP A 10 -6.45 3.85 -8.32
CA TRP A 10 -6.01 2.64 -7.65
C TRP A 10 -6.23 2.72 -6.14
N THR A 11 -6.61 1.58 -5.56
CA THR A 11 -6.82 1.40 -4.12
C THR A 11 -5.99 0.25 -3.60
N LEU A 12 -5.29 0.45 -2.50
CA LEU A 12 -4.60 -0.58 -1.73
C LEU A 12 -5.55 -1.13 -0.67
N VAL A 13 -5.68 -2.47 -0.63
CA VAL A 13 -6.56 -3.19 0.29
C VAL A 13 -5.72 -4.18 1.09
N ALA A 14 -5.90 -4.15 2.40
CA ALA A 14 -5.25 -5.09 3.32
C ALA A 14 -6.01 -6.43 3.31
N LEU A 15 -5.30 -7.54 3.05
CA LEU A 15 -5.92 -8.87 2.95
C LEU A 15 -5.71 -9.71 4.22
N ASP A 16 -4.48 -10.17 4.45
CA ASP A 16 -4.16 -11.07 5.56
C ASP A 16 -2.75 -10.82 6.09
N GLY A 17 -2.47 -11.26 7.33
CA GLY A 17 -1.17 -11.05 7.99
C GLY A 17 -0.85 -9.58 8.30
N VAL A 18 -1.84 -8.69 8.18
CA VAL A 18 -1.70 -7.24 8.39
C VAL A 18 -1.98 -6.84 9.85
N PRO A 19 -1.35 -5.78 10.36
CA PRO A 19 -1.72 -5.15 11.62
C PRO A 19 -3.21 -4.75 11.65
N ASP A 20 -3.84 -4.84 12.83
CA ASP A 20 -5.26 -4.46 13.00
C ASP A 20 -5.54 -3.02 12.58
N ALA A 21 -4.55 -2.13 12.71
CA ALA A 21 -4.65 -0.74 12.27
C ALA A 21 -4.92 -0.60 10.76
N TRP A 22 -4.53 -1.59 9.94
CA TRP A 22 -4.66 -1.57 8.48
C TRP A 22 -5.93 -2.29 8.01
N ARG A 23 -6.46 -3.22 8.81
CA ARG A 23 -7.57 -4.09 8.42
C ARG A 23 -8.83 -3.27 8.09
N GLY A 24 -9.46 -3.60 6.96
CA GLY A 24 -10.71 -2.97 6.51
C GLY A 24 -10.56 -1.54 6.00
N ARG A 25 -9.32 -1.06 5.78
CA ARG A 25 -9.06 0.25 5.15
C ARG A 25 -8.85 0.10 3.65
N ASP A 26 -9.51 0.97 2.91
CA ASP A 26 -9.23 1.24 1.51
C ASP A 26 -8.33 2.48 1.44
N LEU A 27 -7.08 2.31 1.01
CA LEU A 27 -6.10 3.39 0.92
C LEU A 27 -5.90 3.80 -0.54
N PRO A 28 -5.71 5.10 -0.85
CA PRO A 28 -5.24 5.51 -2.17
C PRO A 28 -3.92 4.79 -2.50
N ALA A 29 -3.81 4.24 -3.70
CA ALA A 29 -2.58 3.62 -4.19
C ALA A 29 -2.04 4.38 -5.40
N THR A 30 -0.72 4.58 -5.41
CA THR A 30 -0.04 5.25 -6.53
C THR A 30 0.50 4.23 -7.52
N VAL A 31 0.21 4.41 -8.81
CA VAL A 31 0.73 3.57 -9.90
C VAL A 31 1.31 4.46 -11.01
N PRO A 32 2.61 4.37 -11.33
CA PRO A 32 3.62 3.53 -10.68
C PRO A 32 3.97 3.99 -9.25
N GLY A 33 4.17 3.05 -8.32
CA GLY A 33 4.49 3.34 -6.92
C GLY A 33 4.67 2.06 -6.07
N CYS A 34 5.03 2.21 -4.79
CA CYS A 34 5.23 1.08 -3.86
C CYS A 34 4.28 1.16 -2.65
N VAL A 35 3.97 0.00 -2.07
CA VAL A 35 3.02 -0.10 -0.94
C VAL A 35 3.53 0.70 0.26
N HIS A 36 4.84 0.70 0.50
CA HIS A 36 5.47 1.47 1.58
C HIS A 36 5.18 2.97 1.49
N THR A 37 5.28 3.57 0.29
CA THR A 37 4.99 5.00 0.14
C THR A 37 3.51 5.31 0.34
N ASP A 38 2.62 4.42 -0.07
CA ASP A 38 1.17 4.57 0.13
C ASP A 38 0.81 4.46 1.63
N LEU A 39 1.42 3.50 2.35
CA LEU A 39 1.25 3.34 3.80
C LEU A 39 1.85 4.50 4.61
N LEU A 40 3.01 5.01 4.19
CA LEU A 40 3.66 6.17 4.79
C LEU A 40 2.79 7.43 4.61
N ALA A 41 2.27 7.65 3.40
CA ALA A 41 1.34 8.75 3.14
C ALA A 41 0.05 8.66 3.96
N ALA A 42 -0.40 7.44 4.26
CA ALA A 42 -1.54 7.17 5.14
C ALA A 42 -1.20 7.24 6.65
N GLY A 43 0.08 7.44 7.01
CA GLY A 43 0.56 7.46 8.40
C GLY A 43 0.41 6.13 9.14
N LEU A 44 0.34 5.02 8.40
CA LEU A 44 0.17 3.67 8.95
C LEU A 44 1.48 2.96 9.27
N ILE A 45 2.59 3.51 8.78
CA ILE A 45 3.95 3.15 9.14
C ILE A 45 4.72 4.43 9.52
N PRO A 46 5.69 4.34 10.43
CA PRO A 46 6.56 5.46 10.72
C PRO A 46 7.50 5.77 9.55
N ASP A 47 8.09 6.97 9.55
CA ASP A 47 9.08 7.36 8.53
C ASP A 47 10.32 6.46 8.65
N PRO A 48 10.65 5.65 7.63
CA PRO A 48 11.76 4.71 7.67
C PRO A 48 13.14 5.37 7.70
N TYR A 49 13.24 6.66 7.41
CA TYR A 49 14.50 7.40 7.45
C TYR A 49 14.81 8.01 8.82
N LEU A 50 13.85 7.92 9.77
CA LEU A 50 14.04 8.37 11.14
C LEU A 50 14.44 7.18 12.01
N GLU A 51 15.54 7.36 12.75
CA GLU A 51 16.05 6.43 13.75
C GLU A 51 16.23 4.98 13.25
N ARG A 52 15.41 4.05 13.75
CA ARG A 52 15.44 2.61 13.42
C ARG A 52 14.09 2.11 12.93
N ASN A 53 13.26 3.01 12.41
CA ASN A 53 11.90 2.70 11.96
C ASN A 53 11.88 1.71 10.79
N GLU A 54 13.00 1.57 10.05
CA GLU A 54 13.17 0.54 9.04
C GLU A 54 13.05 -0.88 9.62
N LEU A 55 13.44 -1.09 10.88
CA LEU A 55 13.35 -2.38 11.55
C LEU A 55 11.91 -2.78 11.88
N GLU A 56 10.99 -1.83 11.97
CA GLU A 56 9.56 -2.13 12.13
C GLU A 56 8.92 -2.63 10.84
N LEU A 57 9.46 -2.22 9.68
CA LEU A 57 8.95 -2.64 8.37
C LEU A 57 9.37 -4.06 8.02
N LEU A 58 10.63 -4.43 8.27
CA LEU A 58 11.20 -5.75 7.97
C LEU A 58 10.33 -6.95 8.43
N PRO A 59 9.82 -7.02 9.68
CA PRO A 59 8.98 -8.12 10.11
C PRO A 59 7.56 -8.07 9.52
N SER A 60 7.05 -6.88 9.16
CA SER A 60 5.73 -6.73 8.56
C SER A 60 5.69 -7.25 7.12
N GLU A 61 6.76 -7.07 6.35
CA GLU A 61 6.82 -7.44 4.92
C GLU A 61 6.85 -8.96 4.68
N ALA A 62 7.32 -9.77 5.63
CA ALA A 62 7.49 -11.21 5.45
C ALA A 62 6.17 -12.01 5.42
N ARG A 63 5.05 -11.41 5.86
CA ARG A 63 3.73 -12.07 5.97
C ARG A 63 2.54 -11.22 5.55
N THR A 64 2.74 -9.92 5.34
CA THR A 64 1.68 -8.99 4.92
C THR A 64 1.24 -9.31 3.50
N ILE A 65 -0.04 -9.65 3.34
CA ILE A 65 -0.68 -9.79 2.03
C ILE A 65 -1.51 -8.53 1.80
N VAL A 66 -1.16 -7.79 0.75
CA VAL A 66 -1.89 -6.61 0.28
C VAL A 66 -2.22 -6.75 -1.21
N ASP A 67 -3.35 -6.19 -1.62
CA ASP A 67 -3.82 -6.19 -3.00
C ASP A 67 -4.00 -4.75 -3.51
N ARG A 68 -3.74 -4.53 -4.80
CA ARG A 68 -4.00 -3.24 -5.46
C ARG A 68 -5.10 -3.41 -6.49
N ARG A 69 -6.20 -2.72 -6.26
CA ARG A 69 -7.39 -2.77 -7.12
C ARG A 69 -7.51 -1.49 -7.90
N CYS A 70 -7.52 -1.61 -9.23
CA CYS A 70 -7.92 -0.51 -10.10
C CYS A 70 -9.45 -0.48 -10.14
N ARG A 71 -10.06 0.62 -9.69
CA ARG A 71 -11.48 0.86 -9.94
C ARG A 71 -11.61 1.51 -11.32
N LEU A 72 -11.51 0.68 -12.35
CA LEU A 72 -11.86 1.10 -13.71
C LEU A 72 -13.35 1.44 -13.72
N ALA A 73 -13.67 2.73 -13.74
CA ALA A 73 -14.95 3.19 -14.28
C ALA A 73 -14.88 3.02 -15.80
N LEU A 74 -15.24 1.82 -16.28
CA LEU A 74 -15.59 1.61 -17.68
C LEU A 74 -17.05 1.98 -17.90
#